data_AF-A0A7W8DPQ2-F1
#
_entry.id   AF-A0A7W8DPQ2-F1
#
_cell.length_a   1.000
_cell.length_b   1.000
_cell.length_c   1.000
_cell.angle_alpha   90.00
_cell.angle_beta   90.00
_cell.angle_gamma   90.00
#
_symmetry.space_group_name_H-M   'P 1'
#
loop_
_entity.id
_entity.type
_entity.pdbx_description
1 polymer ?
#
loop_
_entity_poly.entity_id
_entity_poly.type
_entity_poly.pdbx_seq_one_letter_code
_entity_poly.pdbx_strand_id
1 'polypeptide(L)'
;MSAIYINTGTGESKIYEEDQARALWLEGQFGEGALYWREGMGEWQPISKLFPPTTVYQPTPAYKSETKYTRENEEATANSLFGETAPYRFTKDPSGLTKFLKVMLWLDLSLMVASLLSDFTQMSMIEKGGFTDAEAEANDARQQVIGIAYLGVFLITGITFLKWIYRANANCHGFGAQGMKFTPGWSVGWYFVPFMNLVRPYQAMREIWQVSSNPKRWQTQEGSGVLPLWWTLWILSSITGQITFRTSMAVTDLPSLKTATIASIVSGIVDIPLTLVAMTLISRIFQKQKALTDQQS
;
A
#
# COMPACT_ATOMS: atom_id res chain seq x y z
N MET A 1 8.80 -36.99 -13.89
CA MET A 1 7.87 -36.04 -14.52
C MET A 1 6.88 -36.89 -15.29
N SER A 2 5.57 -36.67 -15.12
CA SER A 2 4.55 -37.55 -15.70
C SER A 2 4.31 -37.16 -17.16
N ALA A 3 4.70 -38.02 -18.10
CA ALA A 3 4.45 -37.82 -19.52
C ALA A 3 2.94 -37.71 -19.80
N ILE A 4 2.55 -36.75 -20.64
CA ILE A 4 1.15 -36.56 -21.06
C ILE A 4 1.03 -36.94 -22.53
N TYR A 5 0.10 -37.84 -22.82
CA TYR A 5 -0.22 -38.24 -24.19
C TYR A 5 -1.37 -37.38 -24.68
N ILE A 6 -1.24 -36.76 -25.85
CA ILE A 6 -2.28 -35.91 -26.46
C ILE A 6 -2.60 -36.41 -27.86
N ASN A 7 -3.89 -36.56 -28.16
CA ASN A 7 -4.43 -36.94 -29.46
C ASN A 7 -5.34 -35.83 -29.99
N THR A 8 -5.04 -35.29 -31.17
CA THR A 8 -5.77 -34.17 -31.79
C THR A 8 -6.81 -34.63 -32.83
N GLY A 9 -7.25 -35.89 -32.78
CA GLY A 9 -8.27 -36.44 -33.67
C GLY A 9 -7.73 -37.04 -34.98
N THR A 10 -6.42 -37.03 -35.19
CA THR A 10 -5.74 -37.63 -36.37
C THR A 10 -5.39 -39.11 -36.18
N GLY A 11 -5.73 -39.70 -35.03
CA GLY A 11 -5.49 -41.11 -34.71
C GLY A 11 -4.13 -41.41 -34.09
N GLU A 12 -3.14 -40.53 -34.23
CA GLU A 12 -1.82 -40.63 -33.58
C GLU A 12 -1.74 -39.76 -32.32
N SER A 13 -1.28 -40.36 -31.21
CA SER A 13 -0.99 -39.62 -29.96
C SER A 13 0.48 -39.22 -29.88
N LYS A 14 0.75 -37.97 -29.52
CA LYS A 14 2.11 -37.47 -29.24
C LYS A 14 2.31 -37.26 -27.74
N ILE A 15 3.55 -37.40 -27.30
CA ILE A 15 3.94 -37.26 -25.89
C ILE A 15 4.50 -35.86 -25.65
N TYR A 16 4.04 -35.23 -24.57
CA TYR A 16 4.46 -33.90 -24.14
C TYR A 16 4.77 -33.88 -22.64
N GLU A 17 5.70 -33.02 -22.25
CA GLU A 17 5.83 -32.56 -20.87
C GLU A 17 4.69 -31.59 -20.53
N GLU A 18 4.27 -31.52 -19.26
CA GLU A 18 3.08 -30.75 -18.86
C GLU A 18 3.18 -29.26 -19.21
N ASP A 19 4.34 -28.65 -19.00
CA ASP A 19 4.55 -27.23 -19.31
C ASP A 19 4.51 -26.95 -20.82
N GLN A 20 5.06 -27.87 -21.62
CA GLN A 20 5.03 -27.78 -23.08
C GLN A 20 3.60 -27.95 -23.61
N ALA A 21 2.87 -28.92 -23.07
CA ALA A 21 1.45 -29.13 -23.38
C ALA A 21 0.61 -27.89 -22.99
N ARG A 22 0.89 -27.27 -21.85
CA ARG A 22 0.19 -26.06 -21.41
C ARG A 22 0.43 -24.89 -22.36
N ALA A 23 1.67 -24.68 -22.82
CA ALA A 23 2.00 -23.63 -23.78
C ALA A 23 1.26 -23.81 -25.11
N LEU A 24 1.31 -25.02 -25.68
CA LEU A 24 0.63 -25.35 -26.94
C LEU A 24 -0.90 -25.26 -26.83
N TRP A 25 -1.47 -25.57 -25.67
CA TRP A 25 -2.90 -25.39 -25.40
C TRP A 25 -3.31 -23.91 -25.40
N LEU A 26 -2.52 -23.04 -24.75
CA LEU A 26 -2.78 -21.59 -24.73
C LEU A 26 -2.64 -20.96 -26.12
N GLU A 27 -1.80 -21.53 -26.97
CA GLU A 27 -1.62 -21.14 -28.38
C GLU A 27 -2.69 -21.73 -29.32
N GLY A 28 -3.65 -22.51 -28.79
CA GLY A 28 -4.77 -23.08 -29.57
C GLY A 28 -4.38 -24.24 -30.50
N GLN A 29 -3.20 -24.85 -30.31
CA GLN A 29 -2.62 -25.79 -31.28
C GLN A 29 -3.26 -27.19 -31.30
N PHE A 30 -4.04 -27.56 -30.29
CA PHE A 30 -4.62 -28.91 -30.17
C PHE A 30 -6.04 -29.04 -30.75
N GLY A 31 -6.75 -27.94 -30.99
CA GLY A 31 -8.14 -27.95 -31.48
C GLY A 31 -9.19 -28.35 -30.42
N GLU A 32 -10.46 -28.05 -30.68
CA GLU A 32 -11.58 -28.21 -29.72
C GLU A 32 -11.90 -29.66 -29.32
N GLY A 33 -11.37 -30.65 -30.05
CA GLY A 33 -11.63 -32.09 -29.83
C GLY A 33 -10.47 -32.87 -29.22
N ALA A 34 -9.39 -32.20 -28.79
CA ALA A 34 -8.21 -32.90 -28.31
C ALA A 34 -8.45 -33.65 -26.99
N LEU A 35 -7.92 -34.87 -26.94
CA LEU A 35 -7.98 -35.75 -25.78
C LEU A 35 -6.59 -35.91 -25.17
N TYR A 36 -6.52 -36.06 -23.86
CA TYR A 36 -5.31 -36.40 -23.14
C TYR A 36 -5.47 -37.69 -22.34
N TRP A 37 -4.34 -38.36 -22.10
CA TRP A 37 -4.23 -39.52 -21.23
C TRP A 37 -2.94 -39.47 -20.42
N ARG A 38 -2.98 -40.03 -19.22
CA ARG A 38 -1.83 -40.19 -18.32
C ARG A 38 -1.81 -41.60 -17.78
N GLU A 39 -0.63 -42.08 -17.40
CA GLU A 39 -0.45 -43.39 -16.79
C GLU A 39 -1.37 -43.56 -15.56
N GLY A 40 -2.22 -44.58 -15.60
CA GLY A 40 -3.24 -44.85 -14.58
C GLY A 40 -4.65 -44.32 -14.89
N MET A 41 -4.87 -43.62 -16.01
CA MET A 41 -6.22 -43.24 -16.46
C MET A 41 -6.93 -44.41 -17.15
N GLY A 42 -8.19 -44.67 -16.80
CA GLY A 42 -8.99 -45.73 -17.43
C GLY A 42 -9.43 -45.41 -18.86
N GLU A 43 -9.64 -44.12 -19.17
CA GLU A 43 -10.09 -43.65 -20.49
C GLU A 43 -9.45 -42.30 -20.82
N TRP A 44 -9.40 -41.97 -22.11
CA TRP A 44 -9.00 -40.66 -22.61
C TRP A 44 -10.00 -39.58 -22.17
N GLN A 45 -9.51 -38.43 -21.74
CA GLN A 45 -10.34 -37.32 -21.26
C GLN A 45 -10.12 -36.07 -22.12
N PRO A 46 -11.09 -35.13 -22.21
CA PRO A 46 -10.90 -33.87 -22.90
C PRO A 46 -9.74 -33.06 -22.30
N ILE A 47 -8.87 -32.51 -23.15
CA ILE A 47 -7.72 -31.70 -22.70
C ILE A 47 -8.15 -30.45 -21.91
N SER A 48 -9.37 -29.97 -22.11
CA SER A 48 -9.98 -28.89 -21.32
C SER A 48 -10.18 -29.24 -19.85
N LYS A 49 -10.22 -30.52 -19.46
CA LYS A 49 -10.20 -30.92 -18.05
C LYS A 49 -8.81 -30.81 -17.44
N LEU A 50 -7.76 -31.02 -18.25
CA LEU A 50 -6.39 -30.88 -17.82
C LEU A 50 -6.00 -29.40 -17.69
N PHE A 51 -6.43 -28.60 -18.65
CA PHE A 51 -6.20 -27.16 -18.71
C PHE A 51 -7.55 -26.44 -18.82
N PRO A 52 -8.25 -26.20 -17.69
CA PRO A 52 -9.53 -25.53 -17.71
C PRO A 52 -9.40 -24.15 -18.36
N PRO A 53 -10.36 -23.74 -19.22
CA PRO A 53 -10.32 -22.42 -19.82
C PRO A 53 -10.35 -21.37 -18.69
N THR A 54 -9.26 -20.62 -18.56
CA THR A 54 -9.21 -19.46 -17.66
C THR A 54 -10.33 -18.52 -18.08
N THR A 55 -11.16 -18.15 -17.11
CA THR A 55 -12.42 -17.41 -17.26
C THR A 55 -12.41 -16.33 -18.35
N VAL A 56 -13.31 -16.56 -19.33
CA VAL A 56 -13.97 -15.64 -20.29
C VAL A 56 -13.11 -15.07 -21.44
N TYR A 57 -13.03 -15.83 -22.52
CA TYR A 57 -13.16 -15.29 -23.88
C TYR A 57 -14.42 -15.90 -24.51
N GLN A 58 -15.44 -15.10 -24.77
CA GLN A 58 -16.55 -15.50 -25.65
C GLN A 58 -16.10 -15.25 -27.09
N PRO A 59 -16.11 -16.25 -28.00
CA PRO A 59 -15.82 -16.00 -29.39
C PRO A 59 -16.97 -15.19 -30.02
N THR A 60 -16.61 -14.08 -30.65
CA THR A 60 -17.49 -13.29 -31.53
C THR A 60 -18.04 -14.20 -32.65
N PRO A 61 -19.28 -14.00 -33.13
CA PRO A 61 -19.81 -14.78 -34.25
C PRO A 61 -18.91 -14.59 -35.48
N ALA A 62 -18.73 -15.66 -36.26
CA ALA A 62 -17.92 -15.66 -37.48
C ALA A 62 -18.19 -14.42 -38.35
N TYR A 63 -17.12 -13.64 -38.56
CA TYR A 63 -17.11 -12.45 -39.40
C TYR A 63 -17.52 -12.83 -40.83
N LYS A 64 -18.69 -12.34 -41.28
CA LYS A 64 -19.04 -12.31 -42.69
C LYS A 64 -18.23 -11.19 -43.34
N SER A 65 -17.25 -11.57 -44.16
CA SER A 65 -16.39 -10.64 -44.88
C SER A 65 -17.13 -9.98 -46.05
N GLU A 66 -17.86 -8.90 -45.77
CA GLU A 66 -18.35 -7.98 -46.80
C GLU A 66 -18.13 -6.53 -46.37
N THR A 67 -16.89 -6.17 -46.04
CA THR A 67 -16.52 -4.76 -45.91
C THR A 67 -15.29 -4.49 -46.77
N LYS A 68 -15.47 -3.56 -47.72
CA LYS A 68 -14.42 -3.03 -48.59
C LYS A 68 -13.28 -2.52 -47.70
N TYR A 69 -12.09 -3.10 -47.82
CA TYR A 69 -10.89 -2.67 -47.12
C TYR A 69 -10.55 -1.23 -47.50
N THR A 70 -10.68 -0.29 -46.56
CA THR A 70 -10.23 1.10 -46.67
C THR A 70 -9.03 1.33 -45.74
N ARG A 71 -8.14 2.27 -46.10
CA ARG A 71 -6.92 2.62 -45.32
C ARG A 71 -7.19 2.97 -43.84
N GLU A 72 -8.37 3.48 -43.50
CA GLU A 72 -8.76 3.76 -42.11
C GLU A 72 -8.79 2.49 -41.24
N ASN A 73 -9.09 1.33 -41.84
CA ASN A 73 -9.11 0.07 -41.12
C ASN A 73 -7.68 -0.41 -40.80
N GLU A 74 -6.66 -0.06 -41.59
CA GLU A 74 -5.26 -0.42 -41.28
C GLU A 74 -4.76 0.30 -40.02
N GLU A 75 -5.05 1.59 -39.87
CA GLU A 75 -4.63 2.37 -38.69
C GLU A 75 -5.37 1.92 -37.41
N ALA A 76 -6.67 1.65 -37.50
CA ALA A 76 -7.45 1.16 -36.36
C ALA A 76 -7.00 -0.25 -35.91
N THR A 77 -6.66 -1.12 -36.85
CA THR A 77 -6.19 -2.48 -36.53
C THR A 77 -4.74 -2.44 -36.02
N ALA A 78 -3.88 -1.58 -36.57
CA ALA A 78 -2.52 -1.36 -36.08
C ALA A 78 -2.50 -0.82 -34.64
N ASN A 79 -3.35 0.15 -34.29
CA ASN A 79 -3.44 0.66 -32.92
C ASN A 79 -3.95 -0.39 -31.91
N SER A 80 -4.73 -1.37 -32.37
CA SER A 80 -5.17 -2.50 -31.54
C SER A 80 -4.09 -3.58 -31.38
N LEU A 81 -3.23 -3.77 -32.39
CA LEU A 81 -2.12 -4.73 -32.41
C LEU A 81 -0.88 -4.21 -31.68
N PHE A 82 -0.66 -2.90 -31.72
CA PHE A 82 0.35 -2.17 -30.95
C PHE A 82 -0.32 -1.49 -29.76
N GLY A 83 -0.93 -2.29 -28.89
CA GLY A 83 -1.88 -1.87 -27.86
C GLY A 83 -1.63 -0.50 -27.24
N GLU A 84 -2.47 0.46 -27.61
CA GLU A 84 -2.73 1.62 -26.75
C GLU A 84 -3.18 1.08 -25.39
N THR A 85 -2.30 1.12 -24.40
CA THR A 85 -2.67 0.67 -23.07
C THR A 85 -3.76 1.57 -22.55
N ALA A 86 -4.92 0.98 -22.22
CA ALA A 86 -6.05 1.68 -21.64
C ALA A 86 -5.59 2.68 -20.56
N PRO A 87 -6.18 3.88 -20.52
CA PRO A 87 -5.71 4.96 -19.66
C PRO A 87 -5.76 4.55 -18.19
N TYR A 88 -4.73 4.90 -17.43
CA TYR A 88 -4.69 4.67 -15.99
C TYR A 88 -5.85 5.40 -15.31
N ARG A 89 -6.58 4.68 -14.45
CA ARG A 89 -7.69 5.22 -13.66
C ARG A 89 -7.57 4.77 -12.21
N PHE A 90 -7.92 5.66 -11.30
CA PHE A 90 -8.02 5.29 -9.89
C PHE A 90 -9.08 4.21 -9.69
N THR A 91 -8.71 3.08 -9.09
CA THR A 91 -9.69 2.11 -8.59
C THR A 91 -10.50 2.69 -7.43
N LYS A 92 -9.83 3.47 -6.57
CA LYS A 92 -10.45 4.23 -5.47
C LYS A 92 -9.81 5.61 -5.42
N ASP A 93 -10.59 6.64 -5.75
CA ASP A 93 -10.12 8.03 -5.69
C ASP A 93 -9.56 8.35 -4.27
N PRO A 94 -8.25 8.64 -4.15
CA PRO A 94 -7.63 8.95 -2.88
C PRO A 94 -7.65 10.46 -2.57
N SER A 95 -8.20 11.32 -3.44
CA SER A 95 -8.09 12.78 -3.33
C SER A 95 -8.69 13.34 -2.04
N GLY A 96 -9.95 13.02 -1.75
CA GLY A 96 -10.62 13.47 -0.52
C GLY A 96 -9.93 12.96 0.75
N LEU A 97 -9.51 11.69 0.74
CA LEU A 97 -8.83 11.05 1.87
C LEU A 97 -7.43 11.65 2.10
N THR A 98 -6.70 11.96 1.03
CA THR A 98 -5.38 12.60 1.10
C THR A 98 -5.50 14.02 1.66
N LYS A 99 -6.50 14.80 1.23
CA LYS A 99 -6.77 16.13 1.78
C LYS A 99 -7.10 16.06 3.27
N PHE A 100 -8.01 15.17 3.66
CA PHE A 100 -8.38 14.97 5.05
C PHE A 100 -7.17 14.54 5.91
N LEU A 101 -6.38 13.59 5.44
CA LEU A 101 -5.16 13.16 6.13
C LEU A 101 -4.17 14.30 6.32
N LYS A 102 -3.99 15.18 5.31
CA LYS A 102 -3.13 16.37 5.44
C LYS A 102 -3.65 17.36 6.48
N VAL A 103 -4.96 17.57 6.56
CA VAL A 103 -5.57 18.43 7.59
C VAL A 103 -5.32 17.83 8.97
N MET A 104 -5.52 16.52 9.14
CA MET A 104 -5.25 15.84 10.40
C MET A 104 -3.77 15.93 10.82
N LEU A 105 -2.82 15.81 9.87
CA LEU A 105 -1.39 15.98 10.16
C LEU A 105 -1.02 17.43 10.55
N TRP A 106 -1.69 18.45 10.00
CA TRP A 106 -1.51 19.83 10.46
C TRP A 106 -2.12 20.08 11.84
N LEU A 107 -3.26 19.46 12.13
CA LEU A 107 -3.88 19.51 13.45
C LEU A 107 -2.99 18.83 14.50
N ASP A 108 -2.47 17.66 14.17
CA ASP A 108 -1.49 16.92 14.99
C ASP A 108 -0.25 17.78 15.28
N LEU A 109 0.34 18.38 14.26
CA LEU A 109 1.49 19.28 14.43
C LEU A 109 1.16 20.48 15.33
N SER A 110 -0.05 21.05 15.21
CA SER A 110 -0.48 22.17 16.05
C SER A 110 -0.64 21.76 17.51
N LEU A 111 -1.21 20.58 17.76
CA LEU A 111 -1.31 20.01 19.12
C LEU A 111 0.05 19.67 19.70
N MET A 112 1.00 19.19 18.90
CA MET A 112 2.39 18.96 19.35
C MET A 112 3.05 20.26 19.82
N VAL A 113 2.88 21.35 19.08
CA VAL A 113 3.42 22.65 19.49
C VAL A 113 2.78 23.12 20.80
N ALA A 114 1.45 22.98 20.93
CA ALA A 114 0.76 23.31 22.18
C ALA A 114 1.23 22.43 23.36
N SER A 115 1.44 21.14 23.12
CA SER A 115 1.96 20.18 24.11
C SER A 115 3.36 20.57 24.56
N LEU A 116 4.27 20.88 23.63
CA LEU A 116 5.63 21.30 23.95
C LEU A 116 5.63 22.59 24.78
N LEU A 117 4.82 23.58 24.41
CA LEU A 117 4.67 24.80 25.21
C LEU A 117 4.18 24.47 26.62
N SER A 118 3.18 23.59 26.75
CA SER A 118 2.70 23.14 28.06
C SER A 118 3.80 22.43 28.86
N ASP A 119 4.58 21.56 28.25
CA ASP A 119 5.67 20.84 28.91
C ASP A 119 6.80 21.77 29.36
N PHE A 120 7.14 22.80 28.57
CA PHE A 120 8.09 23.82 28.98
C PHE A 120 7.57 24.66 30.15
N THR A 121 6.28 25.01 30.17
CA THR A 121 5.69 25.71 31.33
C THR A 121 5.71 24.84 32.60
N GLN A 122 5.42 23.55 32.47
CA GLN A 122 5.49 22.59 33.57
C GLN A 122 6.93 22.43 34.07
N MET A 123 7.91 22.33 33.17
CA MET A 123 9.32 22.25 33.53
C MET A 123 9.77 23.50 34.30
N SER A 124 9.40 24.69 33.83
CA SER A 124 9.71 25.95 34.50
C SER A 124 9.11 26.02 35.91
N MET A 125 7.89 25.53 36.08
CA MET A 125 7.20 25.45 37.38
C MET A 125 7.92 24.49 38.35
N ILE A 126 8.33 23.32 37.88
CA ILE A 126 9.10 22.35 38.66
C ILE A 126 10.46 22.94 39.08
N GLU A 127 11.15 23.63 38.17
CA GLU A 127 12.48 24.18 38.43
C GLU A 127 12.49 25.38 39.38
N LYS A 128 11.40 26.15 39.44
CA LYS A 128 11.23 27.21 40.44
C LYS A 128 11.17 26.67 41.88
N GLY A 129 10.89 25.37 42.06
CA GLY A 129 10.92 24.71 43.36
C GLY A 129 9.76 25.06 44.31
N GLY A 130 8.74 25.76 43.81
CA GLY A 130 7.54 26.11 44.57
C GLY A 130 6.40 26.58 43.67
N PHE A 131 5.21 26.07 43.96
CA PHE A 131 3.96 26.43 43.30
C PHE A 131 2.80 26.21 44.26
N THR A 132 1.68 26.89 44.00
CA THR A 132 0.43 26.73 44.74
C THR A 132 -0.36 25.52 44.24
N ASP A 133 -1.26 25.00 45.08
CA ASP A 133 -2.17 23.92 44.68
C ASP A 133 -3.02 24.31 43.46
N ALA A 134 -3.46 25.57 43.39
CA ALA A 134 -4.23 26.08 42.25
C ALA A 134 -3.42 26.09 40.93
N GLU A 135 -2.12 26.40 40.98
CA GLU A 135 -1.25 26.33 39.81
C GLU A 135 -1.03 24.87 39.36
N ALA A 136 -0.91 23.94 40.31
CA ALA A 136 -0.79 22.51 40.02
C ALA A 136 -2.05 21.96 39.38
N GLU A 137 -3.23 22.24 39.95
CA GLU A 137 -4.52 21.82 39.40
C GLU A 137 -4.75 22.39 37.99
N ALA A 138 -4.41 23.66 37.76
CA ALA A 138 -4.52 24.28 36.44
C ALA A 138 -3.56 23.67 35.40
N ASN A 139 -2.35 23.28 35.83
CA ASN A 139 -1.40 22.55 34.99
C ASN A 139 -1.94 21.17 34.61
N ASP A 140 -2.42 20.41 35.60
CA ASP A 140 -2.92 19.06 35.39
C ASP A 140 -4.14 19.03 34.49
N ALA A 141 -5.08 19.96 34.69
CA ALA A 141 -6.25 20.12 33.82
C ALA A 141 -5.82 20.43 32.37
N ARG A 142 -4.84 21.33 32.17
CA ARG A 142 -4.32 21.65 30.84
C ARG A 142 -3.66 20.43 30.18
N GLN A 143 -2.80 19.71 30.90
CA GLN A 143 -2.14 18.51 30.40
C GLN A 143 -3.16 17.41 30.05
N GLN A 144 -4.18 17.22 30.88
CA GLN A 144 -5.25 16.26 30.63
C GLN A 144 -6.02 16.59 29.34
N VAL A 145 -6.42 17.85 29.15
CA VAL A 145 -7.14 18.28 27.94
C VAL A 145 -6.29 18.09 26.68
N ILE A 146 -5.01 18.48 26.73
CA ILE A 146 -4.06 18.28 25.62
C ILE A 146 -3.92 16.78 25.33
N GLY A 147 -3.71 15.95 26.35
CA GLY A 147 -3.55 14.50 26.20
C GLY A 147 -4.78 13.82 25.57
N ILE A 148 -6.00 14.19 25.99
CA ILE A 148 -7.24 13.67 25.42
C ILE A 148 -7.38 14.09 23.94
N ALA A 149 -7.13 15.38 23.65
CA ALA A 149 -7.19 15.88 22.28
C ALA A 149 -6.16 15.19 21.38
N TYR A 150 -4.93 15.02 21.86
CA TYR A 150 -3.86 14.34 21.17
C TYR A 150 -4.21 12.87 20.87
N LEU A 151 -4.73 12.14 21.85
CA LEU A 151 -5.17 10.75 21.65
C LEU A 151 -6.27 10.63 20.58
N GLY A 152 -7.24 11.53 20.60
CA GLY A 152 -8.31 11.57 19.59
C GLY A 152 -7.76 11.81 18.17
N VAL A 153 -6.90 12.82 18.02
CA VAL A 153 -6.26 13.14 16.73
C VAL A 153 -5.35 12.01 16.26
N PHE A 154 -4.58 11.39 17.17
CA PHE A 154 -3.73 10.25 16.87
C PHE A 154 -4.53 9.07 16.30
N LEU A 155 -5.64 8.68 16.95
CA LEU A 155 -6.47 7.56 16.49
C LEU A 155 -7.11 7.84 15.13
N ILE A 156 -7.68 9.04 14.94
CA ILE A 156 -8.31 9.43 13.67
C ILE A 156 -7.27 9.48 12.55
N THR A 157 -6.10 10.06 12.82
CA THR A 157 -4.98 10.13 11.86
C THR A 157 -4.48 8.74 11.51
N GLY A 158 -4.25 7.87 12.49
CA GLY A 158 -3.80 6.50 12.29
C GLY A 158 -4.76 5.70 11.41
N ILE A 159 -6.06 5.68 11.74
CA ILE A 159 -7.08 4.99 10.95
C ILE A 159 -7.12 5.54 9.52
N THR A 160 -7.05 6.86 9.36
CA THR A 160 -7.05 7.52 8.05
C THR A 160 -5.81 7.15 7.24
N PHE A 161 -4.64 7.14 7.88
CA PHE A 161 -3.37 6.77 7.25
C PHE A 161 -3.39 5.32 6.77
N LEU A 162 -3.87 4.38 7.59
CA LEU A 162 -4.02 2.97 7.20
C LEU A 162 -5.01 2.80 6.03
N LYS A 163 -6.16 3.49 6.07
CA LYS A 163 -7.11 3.51 4.94
C LYS A 163 -6.49 4.09 3.67
N TRP A 164 -5.62 5.09 3.82
CA TRP A 164 -4.91 5.72 2.71
C TRP A 164 -3.91 4.75 2.09
N ILE A 165 -3.12 4.02 2.91
CA ILE A 165 -2.21 2.97 2.43
C ILE A 165 -2.96 1.92 1.63
N TYR A 166 -4.09 1.43 2.16
CA TYR A 166 -4.93 0.46 1.48
C TYR A 166 -5.34 0.96 0.08
N ARG A 167 -5.84 2.20 -0.01
CA ARG A 167 -6.26 2.78 -1.30
C ARG A 167 -5.10 3.01 -2.25
N ALA A 168 -3.96 3.49 -1.75
CA ALA A 168 -2.77 3.72 -2.55
C ALA A 168 -2.29 2.40 -3.19
N ASN A 169 -2.26 1.30 -2.43
CA ASN A 169 -1.92 -0.02 -2.94
C ASN A 169 -3.00 -0.59 -3.89
N ALA A 170 -4.29 -0.39 -3.59
CA ALA A 170 -5.37 -0.81 -4.49
C ALA A 170 -5.27 -0.09 -5.85
N ASN A 171 -4.92 1.20 -5.85
CA ASN A 171 -4.68 1.95 -7.08
C ASN A 171 -3.46 1.42 -7.85
N CYS A 172 -2.38 1.02 -7.17
CA CYS A 172 -1.24 0.37 -7.80
C CYS A 172 -1.64 -0.88 -8.60
N HIS A 173 -2.50 -1.74 -8.04
CA HIS A 173 -3.07 -2.88 -8.77
C HIS A 173 -3.99 -2.44 -9.90
N GLY A 174 -4.80 -1.40 -9.67
CA GLY A 174 -5.66 -0.78 -10.68
C GLY A 174 -4.93 -0.23 -11.90
N PHE A 175 -3.69 0.22 -11.71
CA PHE A 175 -2.80 0.64 -12.80
C PHE A 175 -2.18 -0.53 -13.57
N GLY A 176 -2.60 -1.76 -13.29
CA GLY A 176 -2.13 -2.96 -14.01
C GLY A 176 -0.72 -3.39 -13.64
N ALA A 177 -0.17 -2.93 -12.51
CA ALA A 177 1.15 -3.34 -12.05
C ALA A 177 1.17 -4.85 -11.77
N GLN A 178 2.08 -5.55 -12.44
CA GLN A 178 2.25 -7.00 -12.31
C GLN A 178 3.37 -7.34 -11.32
N GLY A 179 3.25 -8.48 -10.65
CA GLY A 179 4.27 -9.03 -9.76
C GLY A 179 4.43 -8.32 -8.42
N MET A 180 3.44 -7.51 -8.00
CA MET A 180 3.42 -6.91 -6.65
C MET A 180 3.35 -7.98 -5.57
N LYS A 181 4.13 -7.80 -4.50
CA LYS A 181 4.19 -8.73 -3.36
C LYS A 181 3.13 -8.44 -2.31
N PHE A 182 2.72 -7.18 -2.17
CA PHE A 182 1.79 -6.76 -1.12
C PHE A 182 0.43 -6.45 -1.70
N THR A 183 -0.58 -7.20 -1.24
CA THR A 183 -1.98 -6.87 -1.50
C THR A 183 -2.44 -5.65 -0.69
N PRO A 184 -3.57 -5.01 -1.04
CA PRO A 184 -4.05 -3.84 -0.30
C PRO A 184 -4.30 -4.11 1.18
N GLY A 185 -4.89 -5.27 1.50
CA GLY A 185 -5.14 -5.70 2.87
C GLY A 185 -3.84 -5.94 3.64
N TRP A 186 -2.88 -6.66 3.06
CA TRP A 186 -1.61 -6.95 3.75
C TRP A 186 -0.70 -5.73 3.87
N SER A 187 -0.84 -4.72 3.01
CA SER A 187 -0.15 -3.43 3.18
C SER A 187 -0.53 -2.72 4.49
N VAL A 188 -1.70 -3.04 5.05
CA VAL A 188 -2.18 -2.57 6.35
C VAL A 188 -1.98 -3.63 7.44
N GLY A 189 -2.29 -4.89 7.17
CA GLY A 189 -2.26 -5.97 8.16
C GLY A 189 -0.90 -6.14 8.84
N TRP A 190 0.20 -5.88 8.11
CA TRP A 190 1.54 -6.00 8.66
C TRP A 190 1.87 -5.04 9.82
N TYR A 191 1.14 -3.93 9.98
CA TYR A 191 1.30 -3.04 11.15
C TYR A 191 0.91 -3.72 12.46
N PHE A 192 0.07 -4.75 12.41
CA PHE A 192 -0.49 -5.43 13.57
C PHE A 192 0.20 -6.77 13.88
N VAL A 193 1.18 -7.19 13.06
CA VAL A 193 1.93 -8.43 13.28
C VAL A 193 3.22 -8.11 14.04
N PRO A 194 3.41 -8.62 15.28
CA PRO A 194 4.61 -8.38 16.05
C PRO A 194 5.89 -8.74 15.29
N PHE A 195 6.94 -7.95 15.48
CA PHE A 195 8.26 -8.01 14.81
C PHE A 195 8.23 -7.71 13.31
N MET A 196 7.24 -8.25 12.58
CA MET A 196 7.06 -7.98 11.16
C MET A 196 6.62 -6.54 10.89
N ASN A 197 5.94 -5.91 11.85
CA ASN A 197 5.58 -4.49 11.83
C ASN A 197 6.78 -3.54 11.72
N LEU A 198 7.99 -3.99 12.02
CA LEU A 198 9.22 -3.19 11.87
C LEU A 198 9.80 -3.20 10.44
N VAL A 199 9.37 -4.14 9.59
CA VAL A 199 9.99 -4.37 8.27
C VAL A 199 8.99 -4.36 7.13
N ARG A 200 7.88 -5.09 7.28
CA ARG A 200 6.93 -5.32 6.19
C ARG A 200 6.17 -4.06 5.76
N PRO A 201 5.74 -3.15 6.66
CA PRO A 201 5.08 -1.93 6.23
C PRO A 201 6.00 -1.01 5.41
N TYR A 202 7.28 -0.91 5.76
CA TYR A 202 8.27 -0.21 4.96
C TYR A 202 8.39 -0.79 3.54
N GLN A 203 8.46 -2.12 3.44
CA GLN A 203 8.53 -2.80 2.14
C GLN A 203 7.28 -2.53 1.28
N ALA A 204 6.09 -2.55 1.89
CA ALA A 204 4.82 -2.25 1.21
C ALA A 204 4.78 -0.79 0.72
N MET A 205 5.18 0.17 1.55
CA MET A 205 5.25 1.59 1.17
C MET A 205 6.28 1.85 0.07
N ARG A 206 7.41 1.14 0.09
CA ARG A 206 8.40 1.18 -0.99
C ARG A 206 7.85 0.63 -2.30
N GLU A 207 7.13 -0.49 -2.26
CA GLU A 207 6.48 -1.06 -3.45
C GLU A 207 5.43 -0.09 -4.01
N ILE A 208 4.56 0.49 -3.17
CA ILE A 208 3.60 1.53 -3.57
C ILE A 208 4.33 2.69 -4.27
N TRP A 209 5.44 3.18 -3.70
CA TRP A 209 6.22 4.27 -4.28
C TRP A 209 6.76 3.94 -5.68
N GLN A 210 7.36 2.76 -5.82
CA GLN A 210 7.94 2.28 -7.07
C GLN A 210 6.88 2.15 -8.15
N VAL A 211 5.74 1.51 -7.82
CA VAL A 211 4.62 1.36 -8.75
C VAL A 211 4.02 2.71 -9.12
N SER A 212 3.84 3.60 -8.14
CA SER A 212 3.33 4.95 -8.42
C SER A 212 4.27 5.76 -9.32
N SER A 213 5.55 5.42 -9.38
CA SER A 213 6.52 6.08 -10.27
C SER A 213 6.46 5.56 -11.70
N ASN A 214 6.32 4.24 -11.89
CA ASN A 214 6.12 3.64 -13.21
C ASN A 214 5.49 2.24 -13.05
N PRO A 215 4.17 2.06 -13.26
CA PRO A 215 3.51 0.79 -13.03
C PRO A 215 4.02 -0.38 -13.88
N LYS A 216 4.51 -0.12 -15.10
CA LYS A 216 4.97 -1.16 -16.04
C LYS A 216 6.39 -1.63 -15.76
N ARG A 217 7.25 -0.77 -15.20
CA ARG A 217 8.67 -1.06 -14.93
C ARG A 217 9.04 -0.70 -13.49
N TRP A 218 8.15 -1.02 -12.54
CA TRP A 218 8.28 -0.57 -11.16
C TRP A 218 9.46 -1.22 -10.44
N GLN A 219 9.80 -2.47 -10.79
CA GLN A 219 10.89 -3.22 -10.17
C GLN A 219 12.27 -2.57 -10.40
N THR A 220 12.42 -1.80 -11.48
CA THR A 220 13.65 -1.05 -11.79
C THR A 220 13.62 0.38 -11.25
N GLN A 221 12.52 0.82 -10.61
CA GLN A 221 12.43 2.16 -10.06
C GLN A 221 13.17 2.22 -8.72
N GLU A 222 13.96 3.25 -8.56
CA GLU A 222 14.62 3.51 -7.28
C GLU A 222 13.59 3.91 -6.21
N GLY A 223 13.90 3.53 -4.96
CA GLY A 223 13.18 4.06 -3.81
C GLY A 223 13.47 5.55 -3.62
N SER A 224 12.63 6.26 -2.87
CA SER A 224 12.93 7.63 -2.46
C SER A 224 13.65 7.68 -1.13
N GLY A 225 14.62 8.59 -0.98
CA GLY A 225 15.23 8.91 0.32
C GLY A 225 14.23 9.39 1.39
N VAL A 226 13.02 9.81 1.00
CA VAL A 226 11.94 10.15 1.95
C VAL A 226 11.44 8.92 2.71
N LEU A 227 11.42 7.73 2.09
CA LEU A 227 10.93 6.51 2.72
C LEU A 227 11.80 6.02 3.90
N PRO A 228 13.13 5.83 3.76
CA PRO A 228 13.96 5.39 4.88
C PRO A 228 14.01 6.45 5.99
N LEU A 229 13.98 7.74 5.66
CA LEU A 229 13.90 8.81 6.66
C LEU A 229 12.58 8.73 7.44
N TRP A 230 11.45 8.65 6.74
CA TRP A 230 10.13 8.51 7.35
C TRP A 230 10.08 7.29 8.29
N TRP A 231 10.58 6.15 7.82
CA TRP A 231 10.51 4.90 8.59
C TRP A 231 11.41 4.93 9.83
N THR A 232 12.61 5.49 9.69
CA THR A 232 13.53 5.67 10.83
C THR A 232 12.91 6.57 11.89
N LEU A 233 12.31 7.70 11.47
CA LEU A 233 11.60 8.60 12.38
C LEU A 233 10.38 7.93 13.02
N TRP A 234 9.64 7.11 12.27
CA TRP A 234 8.48 6.38 12.80
C TRP A 234 8.88 5.35 13.88
N ILE A 235 10.00 4.64 13.68
CA ILE A 235 10.55 3.74 14.70
C ILE A 235 10.99 4.54 15.94
N LEU A 236 11.72 5.64 15.74
CA LEU A 236 12.18 6.48 16.84
C LEU A 236 11.01 7.05 17.65
N SER A 237 10.01 7.59 16.96
CA SER A 237 8.73 8.06 17.55
C SER A 237 8.02 6.96 18.34
N SER A 238 7.96 5.74 17.79
CA SER A 238 7.35 4.61 18.51
C SER A 238 8.10 4.28 19.81
N ILE A 239 9.43 4.37 19.81
CA ILE A 239 10.26 4.16 21.00
C ILE A 239 10.05 5.28 22.02
N THR A 240 10.12 6.55 21.60
CA THR A 240 9.94 7.70 22.50
C THR A 240 8.53 7.77 23.05
N GLY A 241 7.51 7.45 22.26
CA GLY A 241 6.13 7.34 22.69
C GLY A 241 5.94 6.24 23.75
N GLN A 242 6.57 5.07 23.56
CA GLN A 242 6.52 4.00 24.54
C GLN A 242 7.23 4.35 25.86
N ILE A 243 8.33 5.10 25.80
CA ILE A 243 9.04 5.63 26.97
C ILE A 243 8.14 6.63 27.70
N THR A 244 7.59 7.62 26.98
CA THR A 244 6.70 8.66 27.51
C THR A 244 5.48 8.07 28.19
N PHE A 245 4.85 7.07 27.57
CA PHE A 245 3.73 6.36 28.18
C PHE A 245 4.12 5.66 29.49
N ARG A 246 5.26 4.96 29.52
CA ARG A 246 5.73 4.25 30.72
C ARG A 246 6.13 5.20 31.84
N THR A 247 6.83 6.28 31.54
CA THR A 247 7.23 7.26 32.55
C THR A 247 6.03 8.03 33.09
N SER A 248 5.05 8.38 32.25
CA SER A 248 3.79 8.99 32.68
C SER A 248 3.00 8.10 33.64
N MET A 249 2.90 6.80 33.38
CA MET A 249 2.24 5.83 34.26
C MET A 249 2.99 5.58 35.58
N ALA A 250 4.26 5.95 35.66
CA ALA A 250 5.12 5.75 36.83
C ALA A 250 5.27 7.01 37.70
N VAL A 251 4.54 8.10 37.40
CA VAL A 251 4.62 9.34 38.17
C VAL A 251 3.98 9.15 39.56
N THR A 252 4.78 9.33 40.61
CA THR A 252 4.34 9.29 42.01
C THR A 252 4.88 10.43 42.85
N ASP A 253 5.81 11.22 42.30
CA ASP A 253 6.51 12.29 42.98
C ASP A 253 7.05 13.33 41.97
N LEU A 254 7.62 14.43 42.48
CA LEU A 254 8.19 15.49 41.65
C LEU A 254 9.35 15.03 40.74
N PRO A 255 10.33 14.23 41.22
CA PRO A 255 11.38 13.70 40.35
C PRO A 255 10.85 12.87 39.17
N SER A 256 9.91 11.95 39.41
CA SER A 256 9.31 11.12 38.37
C SER A 256 8.46 11.95 37.40
N LEU A 257 7.75 12.99 37.88
CA LEU A 257 7.07 13.98 37.03
C LEU A 257 8.06 14.69 36.11
N LYS A 258 9.21 15.16 36.64
CA LYS A 258 10.26 15.79 35.83
C LYS A 258 10.78 14.85 34.74
N THR A 259 11.02 13.58 35.07
CA THR A 259 11.42 12.55 34.09
C THR A 259 10.35 12.34 33.01
N ALA A 260 9.08 12.27 33.38
CA ALA A 260 7.98 12.14 32.43
C ALA A 260 7.88 13.36 31.49
N THR A 261 8.02 14.58 32.02
CA THR A 261 8.04 15.82 31.21
C THR A 261 9.22 15.84 30.23
N ILE A 262 10.43 15.45 30.67
CA ILE A 262 11.59 15.37 29.77
C ILE A 262 11.33 14.36 28.63
N ALA A 263 10.78 13.18 28.96
CA ALA A 263 10.43 12.18 27.95
C ALA A 263 9.43 12.71 26.93
N SER A 264 8.38 13.42 27.39
CA SER A 264 7.38 14.07 26.54
C SER A 264 8.01 15.10 25.59
N ILE A 265 8.87 15.99 26.10
CA ILE A 265 9.58 16.99 25.29
C ILE A 265 10.43 16.31 24.20
N VAL A 266 11.19 15.28 24.57
CA VAL A 266 12.02 14.52 23.62
C VAL A 266 11.15 13.86 22.54
N SER A 267 10.00 13.28 22.91
CA SER A 267 9.07 12.71 21.93
C SER A 267 8.55 13.78 20.97
N GLY A 268 8.08 14.93 21.48
CA GLY A 268 7.58 16.01 20.63
C GLY A 268 8.61 16.52 19.63
N ILE A 269 9.89 16.62 20.01
CA ILE A 269 10.99 17.01 19.11
C ILE A 269 11.21 15.97 17.98
N VAL A 270 11.02 14.68 18.26
CA VAL A 270 11.11 13.60 17.27
C VAL A 270 9.89 13.57 16.36
N ASP A 271 8.71 13.85 16.91
CA ASP A 271 7.45 13.68 16.20
C ASP A 271 7.20 14.82 15.19
N ILE A 272 7.69 16.04 15.45
CA ILE A 272 7.62 17.16 14.51
C ILE A 272 8.22 16.81 13.12
N PRO A 273 9.50 16.41 13.00
CA PRO A 273 10.07 16.05 11.71
C PRO A 273 9.40 14.80 11.12
N LEU A 274 8.94 13.85 11.95
CA LEU A 274 8.17 12.69 11.46
C LEU A 274 6.91 13.14 10.73
N THR A 275 6.11 14.02 11.33
CA THR A 275 4.85 14.51 10.75
C THR A 275 5.09 15.27 9.44
N LEU A 276 6.14 16.10 9.36
CA LEU A 276 6.51 16.80 8.13
C LEU A 276 6.97 15.86 7.01
N VAL A 277 7.76 14.84 7.36
CA VAL A 277 8.23 13.83 6.40
C VAL A 277 7.08 12.94 5.94
N ALA A 278 6.16 12.56 6.84
CA ALA A 278 4.96 11.81 6.50
C ALA A 278 4.05 12.59 5.54
N MET A 279 3.85 13.89 5.78
CA MET A 279 3.08 14.77 4.90
C MET A 279 3.72 14.88 3.50
N THR A 280 5.05 14.94 3.44
CA THR A 280 5.82 14.93 2.20
C THR A 280 5.65 13.60 1.46
N LEU A 281 5.76 12.47 2.17
CA LEU A 281 5.63 11.13 1.61
C LEU A 281 4.25 10.92 0.97
N ILE A 282 3.16 11.19 1.70
CA ILE A 282 1.80 11.01 1.18
C ILE A 282 1.53 11.94 -0.01
N SER A 283 2.05 13.17 0.04
CA SER A 283 1.86 14.14 -1.05
C SER A 283 2.59 13.67 -2.31
N ARG A 284 3.84 13.21 -2.20
CA ARG A 284 4.61 12.74 -3.35
C ARG A 284 4.02 11.48 -3.97
N ILE A 285 3.56 10.52 -3.18
CA ILE A 285 2.89 9.32 -3.70
C ILE A 285 1.58 9.71 -4.40
N PHE A 286 0.74 10.54 -3.76
CA PHE A 286 -0.50 10.99 -4.38
C PHE A 286 -0.27 11.71 -5.71
N GLN A 287 0.69 12.64 -5.78
CA GLN A 287 0.98 13.36 -7.01
C GLN A 287 1.51 12.45 -8.12
N LYS A 288 2.33 11.45 -7.75
CA LYS A 288 2.78 10.42 -8.70
C LYS A 288 1.61 9.63 -9.28
N GLN A 289 0.71 9.13 -8.43
CA GLN A 289 -0.46 8.40 -8.91
C GLN A 289 -1.41 9.27 -9.75
N LYS A 290 -1.57 10.55 -9.38
CA LYS A 290 -2.37 11.51 -10.15
C LYS A 290 -1.76 11.83 -11.52
N ALA A 291 -0.44 12.01 -11.59
CA ALA A 291 0.23 12.26 -12.87
C ALA A 291 0.03 11.10 -13.87
N LEU A 292 -0.06 9.86 -13.39
CA LEU A 292 -0.38 8.71 -14.23
C LEU A 292 -1.77 8.82 -14.87
N THR A 293 -2.77 9.30 -14.12
CA THR A 293 -4.13 9.47 -14.64
C THR A 293 -4.25 10.67 -15.59
N ASP A 294 -3.51 11.75 -15.31
CA ASP A 294 -3.57 12.99 -16.08
C ASP A 294 -2.81 12.90 -17.42
N GLN A 295 -1.77 12.06 -17.53
CA GLN A 295 -0.97 11.90 -18.76
C GLN A 295 -1.67 11.12 -19.89
N GLN A 296 -2.85 10.54 -19.63
CA GLN A 296 -3.57 9.66 -20.56
C GLN A 296 -5.05 10.06 -20.71
N SER A 297 -5.45 11.23 -20.18
CA SER A 297 -6.79 11.82 -20.32
C SER A 297 -6.78 12.89 -21.40
#